data_AF-A0A6C0F9E3-F1
#
_entry.id   AF-A0A6C0F9E3-F1
#
_cell.length_a   1.000
_cell.length_b   1.000
_cell.length_c   1.000
_cell.angle_alpha   90.00
_cell.angle_beta   90.00
_cell.angle_gamma   90.00
#
_symmetry.space_group_name_H-M   'P 1'
#
loop_
_entity.id
_entity.type
_entity.pdbx_description
1 polymer ?
#
loop_
_entity_poly.entity_id
_entity_poly.type
_entity_poly.pdbx_seq_one_letter_code
_entity_poly.pdbx_strand_id
1 'polypeptide(L)'
;MSTAKALKRIINRDIKEISNQKLNSHGIFVHFNEDNMLEAKAMIIGPKDSLYEGSFLFFNITFPNNYPFAPPDIAYISRNRIRIHPNLYVGHHASGHGKVCLSILGTWSGPKWTTVMDITTVLLTIQSLLDSNPLFHEPGHENKFNDQNKMYNTTIQYESINTLLIKNFIQPPLGFDIFHSDMKSEITKNKEVIKKRLECLEKEFADPLSIIIQIYRINLILNYKELNKKYTSLIYDDVK
;
A
#
# COMPACT_ATOMS: atom_id res chain seq x y z
N MET A 1 -14.89 9.94 27.22
CA MET A 1 -15.83 9.38 26.23
C MET A 1 -15.57 7.89 26.14
N SER A 2 -16.61 7.04 26.13
CA SER A 2 -16.45 5.58 26.31
C SER A 2 -16.29 4.83 24.97
N THR A 3 -15.61 3.69 25.01
CA THR A 3 -15.46 2.72 23.91
C THR A 3 -16.78 2.42 23.18
N ALA A 4 -17.89 2.31 23.91
CA ALA A 4 -19.22 2.10 23.33
C ALA A 4 -19.64 3.20 22.32
N LYS A 5 -19.25 4.47 22.55
CA LYS A 5 -19.56 5.56 21.61
C LYS A 5 -18.70 5.47 20.35
N ALA A 6 -17.43 5.08 20.48
CA ALA A 6 -16.54 4.85 19.34
C ALA A 6 -17.08 3.72 18.45
N LEU A 7 -17.46 2.59 19.05
CA LEU A 7 -18.08 1.47 18.36
C LEU A 7 -19.37 1.88 17.63
N LYS A 8 -20.23 2.65 18.31
CA LYS A 8 -21.45 3.18 17.70
C LYS A 8 -21.14 4.08 16.49
N ARG A 9 -20.07 4.88 16.53
CA ARG A 9 -19.61 5.71 15.41
C ARG A 9 -19.15 4.84 14.23
N ILE A 10 -18.32 3.83 14.50
CA ILE A 10 -17.79 2.92 13.48
C ILE A 10 -18.93 2.21 12.75
N ILE A 11 -19.84 1.58 13.51
CA ILE A 11 -20.94 0.79 12.95
C ILE A 11 -21.93 1.67 12.18
N ASN A 12 -22.32 2.82 12.75
CA ASN A 12 -23.40 3.62 12.16
C ASN A 12 -22.93 4.56 11.07
N ARG A 13 -21.62 4.78 10.92
CA ARG A 13 -21.09 5.72 9.94
C ARG A 13 -19.92 5.16 9.14
N ASP A 14 -18.78 4.78 9.74
CA ASP A 14 -17.61 4.32 8.98
C ASP A 14 -17.92 3.15 8.04
N ILE A 15 -18.57 2.09 8.56
CA ILE A 15 -18.94 0.92 7.76
C ILE A 15 -19.93 1.28 6.65
N LYS A 16 -20.85 2.21 6.93
CA LYS A 16 -21.82 2.69 5.93
C LYS A 16 -21.12 3.52 4.85
N GLU A 17 -20.18 4.37 5.22
CA GLU A 17 -19.43 5.21 4.27
C GLU A 17 -18.53 4.37 3.37
N ILE A 18 -17.92 3.29 3.87
CA ILE A 18 -17.19 2.32 3.05
C ILE A 18 -18.08 1.79 1.91
N SER A 19 -19.33 1.47 2.25
CA SER A 19 -20.33 0.99 1.28
C SER A 19 -20.84 2.09 0.35
N ASN A 20 -21.18 3.27 0.90
CA ASN A 20 -21.72 4.41 0.15
C ASN A 20 -20.72 4.91 -0.89
N GLN A 21 -19.44 5.00 -0.53
CA GLN A 21 -18.37 5.42 -1.44
C GLN A 21 -17.86 4.29 -2.33
N LYS A 22 -18.40 3.06 -2.16
CA LYS A 22 -18.03 1.88 -2.93
C LYS A 22 -16.52 1.68 -2.96
N LEU A 23 -15.87 1.67 -1.79
CA LEU A 23 -14.41 1.58 -1.72
C LEU A 23 -13.85 0.36 -2.48
N ASN A 24 -14.56 -0.78 -2.46
CA ASN A 24 -14.16 -1.96 -3.21
C ASN A 24 -14.05 -1.70 -4.73
N SER A 25 -14.90 -0.84 -5.31
CA SER A 25 -14.77 -0.48 -6.74
C SER A 25 -13.57 0.42 -7.03
N HIS A 26 -13.01 1.05 -6.00
CA HIS A 26 -11.76 1.80 -6.06
C HIS A 26 -10.56 0.93 -5.65
N GLY A 27 -10.74 -0.38 -5.45
CA GLY A 27 -9.67 -1.28 -5.04
C GLY A 27 -9.25 -1.12 -3.57
N ILE A 28 -10.11 -0.57 -2.71
CA ILE A 28 -9.87 -0.45 -1.27
C ILE A 28 -10.80 -1.40 -0.52
N PHE A 29 -10.23 -2.31 0.25
CA PHE A 29 -10.95 -3.33 1.00
C PHE A 29 -10.66 -3.15 2.49
N VAL A 30 -11.69 -3.28 3.33
CA VAL A 30 -11.58 -3.13 4.79
C VAL A 30 -12.28 -4.29 5.46
N HIS A 31 -11.61 -4.93 6.40
CA HIS A 31 -12.14 -6.02 7.20
C HIS A 31 -11.99 -5.66 8.69
N PHE A 32 -13.12 -5.50 9.38
CA PHE A 32 -13.13 -5.27 10.83
C PHE A 32 -12.89 -6.59 11.58
N ASN A 33 -12.21 -6.52 12.72
CA ASN A 33 -12.04 -7.67 13.60
C ASN A 33 -13.37 -7.92 14.35
N GLU A 34 -13.93 -9.12 14.20
CA GLU A 34 -15.22 -9.49 14.81
C GLU A 34 -15.16 -9.53 16.34
N ASP A 35 -14.00 -9.90 16.90
CA ASP A 35 -13.77 -9.94 18.35
C ASP A 35 -13.52 -8.53 18.93
N ASN A 36 -12.93 -7.65 18.13
CA ASN A 36 -12.63 -6.27 18.52
C ASN A 36 -12.85 -5.29 17.36
N MET A 37 -14.06 -4.74 17.28
CA MET A 37 -14.44 -3.77 16.24
C MET A 37 -13.68 -2.43 16.30
N LEU A 38 -12.81 -2.21 17.28
CA LEU A 38 -11.82 -1.12 17.27
C LEU A 38 -10.56 -1.47 16.47
N GLU A 39 -10.47 -2.66 15.91
CA GLU A 39 -9.38 -3.09 15.05
C GLU A 39 -9.93 -3.45 13.68
N ALA A 40 -9.19 -3.09 12.64
CA ALA A 40 -9.47 -3.50 11.28
C ALA A 40 -8.18 -3.70 10.50
N LYS A 41 -8.30 -4.41 9.40
CA LYS A 41 -7.27 -4.50 8.38
C LYS A 41 -7.78 -3.90 7.10
N ALA A 42 -6.90 -3.29 6.33
CA ALA A 42 -7.21 -2.79 5.01
C ALA A 42 -6.19 -3.25 3.98
N MET A 43 -6.68 -3.47 2.77
CA MET A 43 -5.88 -3.64 1.57
C MET A 43 -6.21 -2.53 0.59
N ILE A 44 -5.19 -1.88 0.04
CA ILE A 44 -5.31 -0.93 -1.07
C ILE A 44 -4.61 -1.55 -2.27
N ILE A 45 -5.35 -1.73 -3.36
CA ILE A 45 -4.79 -2.01 -4.67
C ILE A 45 -4.21 -0.70 -5.20
N GLY A 46 -2.95 -0.74 -5.61
CA GLY A 46 -2.28 0.42 -6.18
C GLY A 46 -3.02 0.91 -7.44
N PRO A 47 -3.27 2.22 -7.55
CA PRO A 47 -4.16 2.77 -8.56
C PRO A 47 -3.56 2.66 -9.96
N LYS A 48 -4.44 2.69 -10.96
CA LYS A 48 -4.05 2.75 -12.37
C LYS A 48 -3.19 3.98 -12.64
N ASP A 49 -2.29 3.86 -13.62
CA ASP A 49 -1.41 4.93 -14.10
C ASP A 49 -0.40 5.40 -13.02
N SER A 50 -0.13 4.54 -12.02
CA SER A 50 0.88 4.73 -10.97
C SER A 50 1.99 3.68 -11.04
N LEU A 51 3.07 3.87 -10.27
CA LEU A 51 4.11 2.84 -10.14
C LEU A 51 3.62 1.61 -9.36
N TYR A 52 2.51 1.71 -8.66
CA TYR A 52 1.95 0.70 -7.77
C TYR A 52 0.81 -0.10 -8.42
N GLU A 53 0.45 0.20 -9.68
CA GLU A 53 -0.72 -0.35 -10.36
C GLU A 53 -0.87 -1.87 -10.18
N GLY A 54 -2.01 -2.29 -9.64
CA GLY A 54 -2.37 -3.70 -9.45
C GLY A 54 -1.62 -4.42 -8.32
N SER A 55 -0.76 -3.71 -7.57
CA SER A 55 -0.06 -4.26 -6.41
C SER A 55 -0.84 -4.08 -5.11
N PHE A 56 -0.54 -4.88 -4.09
CA PHE A 56 -1.31 -4.91 -2.83
C PHE A 56 -0.54 -4.23 -1.70
N LEU A 57 -1.14 -3.20 -1.09
CA LEU A 57 -0.63 -2.54 0.09
C LEU A 57 -1.52 -2.86 1.29
N PHE A 58 -0.91 -3.27 2.40
CA PHE A 58 -1.60 -3.75 3.60
C PHE A 58 -1.43 -2.79 4.77
N PHE A 59 -2.52 -2.61 5.53
CA PHE A 59 -2.57 -1.70 6.67
C PHE A 59 -3.31 -2.31 7.85
N ASN A 60 -2.76 -2.17 9.05
CA ASN A 60 -3.50 -2.34 10.29
C ASN A 60 -4.12 -1.00 10.70
N ILE A 61 -5.34 -1.04 11.22
CA ILE A 61 -6.12 0.11 11.66
C ILE A 61 -6.53 -0.14 13.11
N THR A 62 -6.23 0.81 13.99
CA THR A 62 -6.66 0.78 15.39
C THR A 62 -7.41 2.06 15.73
N PHE A 63 -8.68 1.94 16.08
CA PHE A 63 -9.52 3.06 16.47
C PHE A 63 -9.34 3.35 17.97
N PRO A 64 -9.07 4.61 18.38
CA PRO A 64 -8.95 4.94 19.79
C PRO A 64 -10.30 4.91 20.51
N ASN A 65 -10.30 4.71 21.83
CA ASN A 65 -11.52 4.68 22.64
C ASN A 65 -12.36 5.97 22.59
N ASN A 66 -11.74 7.10 22.23
CA ASN A 66 -12.40 8.39 22.05
C ASN A 66 -12.67 8.72 20.57
N TYR A 67 -12.60 7.76 19.65
CA TYR A 67 -12.96 7.98 18.25
C TYR A 67 -14.40 8.51 18.11
N PRO A 68 -14.68 9.53 17.27
CA PRO A 68 -13.81 10.15 16.27
C PRO A 68 -13.13 11.45 16.74
N PHE A 69 -12.96 11.68 18.04
CA PHE A 69 -12.30 12.89 18.55
C PHE A 69 -10.78 12.86 18.38
N ALA A 70 -10.22 11.65 18.35
CA ALA A 70 -8.86 11.39 17.88
C ALA A 70 -8.93 10.58 16.57
N PRO A 71 -7.94 10.74 15.67
CA PRO A 71 -7.85 9.93 14.44
C PRO A 71 -7.61 8.46 14.77
N PRO A 72 -7.90 7.54 13.83
CA PRO A 72 -7.43 6.16 13.94
C PRO A 72 -5.90 6.11 13.82
N ASP A 73 -5.29 5.12 14.44
CA ASP A 73 -3.87 4.80 14.26
C ASP A 73 -3.72 3.82 13.09
N ILE A 74 -2.78 4.10 12.18
CA ILE A 74 -2.61 3.35 10.93
C ILE A 74 -1.16 2.91 10.76
N ALA A 75 -0.98 1.60 10.59
CA ALA A 75 0.33 1.01 10.41
C ALA A 75 0.44 0.30 9.05
N TYR A 76 1.41 0.71 8.23
CA TYR A 76 1.73 0.06 6.96
C TYR A 76 2.52 -1.23 7.19
N ILE A 77 2.12 -2.32 6.53
CA ILE A 77 2.76 -3.62 6.66
C ILE A 77 3.86 -3.78 5.61
N SER A 78 5.02 -3.17 5.87
CA SER A 78 6.22 -3.31 5.03
C SER A 78 6.73 -4.76 5.01
N ARG A 79 7.07 -5.28 3.82
CA ARG A 79 7.54 -6.67 3.63
C ARG A 79 9.07 -6.83 3.62
N ASN A 80 9.79 -5.74 3.45
CA ASN A 80 11.24 -5.69 3.41
C ASN A 80 11.72 -4.30 3.84
N ARG A 81 13.02 -4.03 3.66
CA ARG A 81 13.66 -2.77 4.05
C ARG A 81 13.56 -1.65 3.01
N ILE A 82 12.94 -1.90 1.87
CA ILE A 82 12.78 -0.90 0.82
C ILE A 82 11.60 0.00 1.16
N ARG A 83 11.87 1.29 1.38
CA ARG A 83 10.83 2.29 1.62
C ARG A 83 10.15 2.65 0.32
N ILE A 84 8.98 2.06 0.10
CA ILE A 84 8.25 2.16 -1.17
C ILE A 84 7.65 3.54 -1.44
N HIS A 85 7.37 4.34 -0.39
CA HIS A 85 6.83 5.69 -0.54
C HIS A 85 7.33 6.58 0.61
N PRO A 86 7.60 7.89 0.40
CA PRO A 86 8.00 8.79 1.48
C PRO A 86 7.04 8.78 2.67
N ASN A 87 5.72 8.76 2.43
CA ASN A 87 4.74 8.70 3.51
C ASN A 87 4.50 7.31 4.13
N LEU A 88 5.12 6.24 3.61
CA LEU A 88 4.95 4.85 4.08
C LEU A 88 6.28 4.28 4.55
N TYR A 89 6.52 4.35 5.86
CA TYR A 89 7.83 4.03 6.43
C TYR A 89 8.05 2.52 6.51
N VAL A 90 9.32 2.13 6.66
CA VAL A 90 9.70 0.79 7.13
C VAL A 90 9.97 0.90 8.62
N GLY A 91 9.12 0.31 9.46
CA GLY A 91 9.21 0.47 10.91
C GLY A 91 8.77 1.86 11.42
N HIS A 92 9.21 2.20 12.63
CA HIS A 92 8.91 3.46 13.34
C HIS A 92 7.46 3.67 13.80
N HIS A 93 6.56 2.71 13.54
CA HIS A 93 5.28 2.63 14.23
C HIS A 93 5.46 2.00 15.62
N ALA A 94 4.62 2.35 16.59
CA ALA A 94 4.68 1.80 17.95
C ALA A 94 4.50 0.26 17.97
N SER A 95 3.79 -0.29 16.99
CA SER A 95 3.61 -1.74 16.80
C SER A 95 4.81 -2.44 16.13
N GLY A 96 5.89 -1.72 15.79
CA GLY A 96 7.03 -2.24 15.03
C GLY A 96 6.83 -2.29 13.50
N HIS A 97 5.63 -1.95 13.00
CA HIS A 97 5.33 -1.83 11.57
C HIS A 97 5.70 -0.44 11.01
N GLY A 98 5.38 -0.20 9.74
CA GLY A 98 5.61 1.07 9.06
C GLY A 98 4.70 2.19 9.56
N LYS A 99 5.28 3.31 9.97
CA LYS A 99 4.51 4.53 10.25
C LYS A 99 3.91 5.10 8.95
N VAL A 100 2.64 5.51 9.00
CA VAL A 100 1.98 6.26 7.93
C VAL A 100 2.01 7.76 8.27
N CYS A 101 2.56 8.57 7.37
CA CYS A 101 2.71 10.02 7.56
C CYS A 101 1.64 10.78 6.79
N LEU A 102 0.57 11.20 7.48
CA LEU A 102 -0.52 12.01 6.94
C LEU A 102 -0.88 13.13 7.92
N SER A 103 -1.23 14.31 7.39
CA SER A 103 -1.60 15.44 8.25
C SER A 103 -2.89 15.18 9.03
N ILE A 104 -3.84 14.49 8.39
CA ILE A 104 -5.11 14.05 8.99
C ILE A 104 -4.95 12.95 10.03
N LEU A 105 -3.77 12.33 10.14
CA LEU A 105 -3.40 11.42 11.23
C LEU A 105 -2.52 12.11 12.29
N GLY A 106 -2.25 13.41 12.13
CA GLY A 106 -1.35 14.17 13.00
C GLY A 106 0.13 13.82 12.83
N THR A 107 0.49 12.97 11.86
CA THR A 107 1.86 12.49 11.64
C THR A 107 2.62 13.25 10.55
N TRP A 108 1.98 14.26 9.95
CA TRP A 108 2.57 15.15 8.96
C TRP A 108 2.06 16.61 9.09
N SER A 109 2.73 17.53 8.40
CA SER A 109 2.33 18.93 8.28
C SER A 109 1.13 19.07 7.33
N GLY A 110 0.16 19.92 7.69
CA GLY A 110 -1.04 20.16 6.87
C GLY A 110 -2.34 20.14 7.68
N PRO A 111 -3.50 20.07 6.98
CA PRO A 111 -4.82 20.00 7.61
C PRO A 111 -4.93 18.85 8.59
N LYS A 112 -5.48 19.12 9.77
CA LYS A 112 -5.58 18.16 10.87
C LYS A 112 -6.88 17.37 10.82
N TRP A 113 -6.88 16.24 11.53
CA TRP A 113 -8.06 15.43 11.77
C TRP A 113 -9.22 16.28 12.28
N THR A 114 -10.43 16.02 11.78
CA THR A 114 -11.66 16.55 12.35
C THR A 114 -12.66 15.41 12.53
N THR A 115 -13.58 15.55 13.48
CA THR A 115 -14.59 14.52 13.80
C THR A 115 -15.55 14.21 12.65
N VAL A 116 -15.57 15.06 11.61
CA VAL A 116 -16.33 14.85 10.37
C VAL A 116 -15.66 13.80 9.49
N MET A 117 -14.34 13.63 9.54
CA MET A 117 -13.64 12.61 8.78
C MET A 117 -13.93 11.21 9.32
N ASP A 118 -13.70 10.20 8.49
CA ASP A 118 -13.85 8.78 8.80
C ASP A 118 -12.72 7.96 8.17
N ILE A 119 -12.76 6.63 8.37
CA ILE A 119 -11.73 5.76 7.81
C ILE A 119 -11.66 5.80 6.28
N THR A 120 -12.78 6.09 5.58
CA THR A 120 -12.78 6.19 4.11
C THR A 120 -11.92 7.36 3.64
N THR A 121 -12.01 8.50 4.33
CA THR A 121 -11.19 9.68 4.05
C THR A 121 -9.71 9.36 4.17
N VAL A 122 -9.33 8.62 5.22
CA VAL A 122 -7.94 8.22 5.45
C VAL A 122 -7.44 7.30 4.34
N LEU A 123 -8.19 6.24 4.01
CA LEU A 123 -7.76 5.25 3.02
C LEU A 123 -7.71 5.83 1.60
N LEU A 124 -8.67 6.68 1.22
CA LEU A 124 -8.62 7.40 -0.05
C LEU A 124 -7.45 8.38 -0.11
N THR A 125 -7.13 9.04 1.00
CA THR A 125 -5.94 9.90 1.08
C THR A 125 -4.66 9.09 0.87
N ILE A 126 -4.53 7.92 1.51
CA ILE A 126 -3.37 7.04 1.28
C ILE A 126 -3.29 6.63 -0.19
N GLN A 127 -4.40 6.18 -0.79
CA GLN A 127 -4.40 5.78 -2.20
C GLN A 127 -4.02 6.94 -3.13
N SER A 128 -4.46 8.18 -2.84
CA SER A 128 -4.16 9.35 -3.66
C SER A 128 -2.68 9.74 -3.70
N LEU A 129 -1.87 9.28 -2.74
CA LEU A 129 -0.42 9.48 -2.75
C LEU A 129 0.31 8.54 -3.71
N LEU A 130 -0.33 7.42 -4.08
CA LEU A 130 0.29 6.38 -4.89
C LEU A 130 0.31 6.78 -6.36
N ASP A 131 1.29 7.60 -6.76
CA ASP A 131 1.41 8.15 -8.11
C ASP A 131 2.61 7.59 -8.90
N SER A 132 2.91 8.23 -10.04
CA SER A 132 4.01 7.87 -10.94
C SER A 132 5.39 8.43 -10.52
N ASN A 133 5.43 9.35 -9.55
CA ASN A 133 6.63 10.05 -9.08
C ASN A 133 6.65 10.19 -7.54
N PRO A 134 6.63 9.07 -6.79
CA PRO A 134 6.45 9.08 -5.34
C PRO A 134 7.50 9.89 -4.58
N LEU A 135 8.73 10.01 -5.10
CA LEU A 135 9.78 10.79 -4.44
C LEU A 135 9.46 12.30 -4.36
N PHE A 136 8.53 12.80 -5.18
CA PHE A 136 8.11 14.21 -5.11
C PHE A 136 7.39 14.54 -3.80
N HIS A 137 6.94 13.53 -3.04
CA HIS A 137 6.34 13.70 -1.72
C HIS A 137 7.38 13.81 -0.59
N GLU A 138 8.67 13.62 -0.87
CA GLU A 138 9.73 13.90 0.11
C GLU A 138 10.09 15.40 0.08
N PRO A 139 10.09 16.08 1.24
CA PRO A 139 10.52 17.48 1.34
C PRO A 139 11.87 17.74 0.66
N GLY A 140 11.90 18.73 -0.23
CA GLY A 140 13.08 19.08 -1.00
C GLY A 140 13.32 18.22 -2.24
N HIS A 141 12.41 17.32 -2.61
CA HIS A 141 12.46 16.52 -3.84
C HIS A 141 11.32 16.83 -4.82
N GLU A 142 10.56 17.89 -4.57
CA GLU A 142 9.39 18.29 -5.35
C GLU A 142 9.79 18.59 -6.80
N ASN A 143 9.12 17.93 -7.76
CA ASN A 143 9.32 18.11 -9.21
C ASN A 143 10.77 17.92 -9.70
N LYS A 144 11.62 17.21 -8.94
CA LYS A 144 13.01 16.93 -9.32
C LYS A 144 13.13 15.68 -10.17
N PHE A 145 13.03 15.83 -11.49
CA PHE A 145 13.25 14.76 -12.47
C PHE A 145 14.74 14.42 -12.69
N ASN A 146 15.47 14.19 -11.60
CA ASN A 146 16.89 13.82 -11.64
C ASN A 146 17.09 12.30 -11.64
N ASP A 147 18.33 11.86 -11.78
CA ASP A 147 18.63 10.42 -11.85
C ASP A 147 18.27 9.69 -10.55
N GLN A 148 18.34 10.36 -9.40
CA GLN A 148 17.87 9.79 -8.13
C GLN A 148 16.37 9.45 -8.17
N ASN A 149 15.53 10.35 -8.71
CA ASN A 149 14.10 10.10 -8.88
C ASN A 149 13.86 8.96 -9.88
N LYS A 150 14.57 8.93 -11.01
CA LYS A 150 14.46 7.82 -11.98
C LYS A 150 14.81 6.47 -11.35
N MET A 151 15.94 6.38 -10.64
CA MET A 151 16.37 5.15 -9.96
C MET A 151 15.37 4.73 -8.88
N TYR A 152 14.79 5.68 -8.14
CA TYR A 152 13.73 5.41 -7.18
C TYR A 152 12.49 4.87 -7.87
N ASN A 153 12.03 5.51 -8.95
CA ASN A 153 10.87 5.06 -9.72
C ASN A 153 11.08 3.64 -10.28
N THR A 154 12.25 3.33 -10.83
CA THR A 154 12.61 1.97 -11.29
C THR A 154 12.58 0.97 -10.13
N THR A 155 13.07 1.36 -8.95
CA THR A 155 13.00 0.52 -7.74
C THR A 155 11.55 0.24 -7.34
N ILE A 156 10.71 1.27 -7.30
CA ILE A 156 9.30 1.12 -6.90
C ILE A 156 8.53 0.27 -7.90
N GLN A 157 8.77 0.45 -9.21
CA GLN A 157 8.17 -0.38 -10.24
C GLN A 157 8.52 -1.86 -10.06
N TYR A 158 9.79 -2.17 -9.82
CA TYR A 158 10.23 -3.54 -9.58
C TYR A 158 9.61 -4.12 -8.31
N GLU A 159 9.66 -3.38 -7.20
CA GLU A 159 9.14 -3.83 -5.89
C GLU A 159 7.62 -3.94 -5.85
N SER A 160 6.90 -3.16 -6.66
CA SER A 160 5.45 -3.26 -6.80
C SER A 160 5.04 -4.61 -7.34
N ILE A 161 5.81 -5.19 -8.26
CA ILE A 161 5.56 -6.54 -8.78
C ILE A 161 6.16 -7.59 -7.84
N ASN A 162 7.46 -7.48 -7.53
CA ASN A 162 8.20 -8.49 -6.78
C ASN A 162 7.66 -8.70 -5.37
N THR A 163 7.43 -7.60 -4.65
CA THR A 163 7.11 -7.64 -3.23
C THR A 163 5.63 -7.37 -2.99
N LEU A 164 5.10 -6.27 -3.54
CA LEU A 164 3.72 -5.85 -3.23
C LEU A 164 2.66 -6.70 -3.94
N LEU A 165 2.99 -7.32 -5.07
CA LEU A 165 2.10 -8.26 -5.76
C LEU A 165 2.46 -9.71 -5.42
N ILE A 166 3.60 -10.21 -5.92
CA ILE A 166 3.94 -11.65 -5.87
C ILE A 166 4.07 -12.13 -4.42
N LYS A 167 4.95 -11.48 -3.62
CA LYS A 167 5.20 -11.92 -2.23
C LYS A 167 3.97 -11.73 -1.33
N ASN A 168 3.20 -10.67 -1.52
CA ASN A 168 1.96 -10.42 -0.76
C ASN A 168 0.85 -11.41 -1.09
N PHE A 169 0.78 -11.90 -2.32
CA PHE A 169 -0.17 -12.94 -2.70
C PHE A 169 0.26 -14.32 -2.20
N ILE A 170 1.49 -14.76 -2.51
CA ILE A 170 1.98 -16.12 -2.20
C ILE A 170 2.12 -16.31 -0.69
N GLN A 171 2.58 -15.28 0.01
CA GLN A 171 2.81 -15.33 1.45
C GLN A 171 2.27 -14.06 2.10
N PRO A 172 0.94 -13.91 2.27
CA PRO A 172 0.37 -12.75 2.92
C PRO A 172 0.92 -12.61 4.36
N PRO A 173 1.11 -11.38 4.88
CA PRO A 173 1.38 -11.17 6.30
C PRO A 173 0.26 -11.75 7.16
N LEU A 174 0.55 -12.03 8.44
CA LEU A 174 -0.38 -12.68 9.36
C LEU A 174 -1.77 -12.00 9.35
N GLY A 175 -2.79 -12.78 9.02
CA GLY A 175 -4.20 -12.39 8.98
C GLY A 175 -4.55 -11.40 7.86
N PHE A 176 -3.74 -11.27 6.81
CA PHE A 176 -4.09 -10.60 5.55
C PHE A 176 -4.52 -11.59 4.45
N ASP A 177 -4.49 -12.89 4.74
CA ASP A 177 -5.06 -13.96 3.92
C ASP A 177 -6.57 -13.81 3.69
N ILE A 178 -7.26 -13.05 4.56
CA ILE A 178 -8.65 -12.64 4.39
C ILE A 178 -8.93 -11.93 3.06
N PHE A 179 -7.92 -11.28 2.45
CA PHE A 179 -8.04 -10.58 1.16
C PHE A 179 -7.65 -11.46 -0.04
N HIS A 180 -7.36 -12.74 0.15
CA HIS A 180 -6.80 -13.59 -0.91
C HIS A 180 -7.71 -13.73 -2.13
N SER A 181 -9.03 -13.79 -1.91
CA SER A 181 -10.01 -13.84 -3.01
C SER A 181 -9.99 -12.57 -3.88
N ASP A 182 -9.93 -11.39 -3.24
CA ASP A 182 -9.82 -10.10 -3.90
C ASP A 182 -8.50 -9.97 -4.67
N MET A 183 -7.39 -10.38 -4.06
CA MET A 183 -6.08 -10.39 -4.71
C MET A 183 -6.05 -11.32 -5.94
N LYS A 184 -6.62 -12.53 -5.81
CA LYS A 184 -6.70 -13.50 -6.92
C LYS A 184 -7.50 -12.93 -8.10
N SER A 185 -8.63 -12.27 -7.80
CA SER A 185 -9.46 -11.61 -8.81
C SER A 185 -8.67 -10.51 -9.55
N GLU A 186 -7.95 -9.66 -8.82
CA GLU A 186 -7.17 -8.57 -9.41
C GLU A 186 -5.99 -9.09 -10.27
N ILE A 187 -5.28 -10.12 -9.80
CA ILE A 187 -4.21 -10.75 -10.60
C ILE A 187 -4.80 -11.35 -11.87
N THR A 188 -5.90 -12.11 -11.76
CA THR A 188 -6.53 -12.77 -12.90
C THR A 188 -6.95 -11.76 -13.98
N LYS A 189 -7.50 -10.62 -13.56
CA LYS A 189 -7.91 -9.53 -14.44
C LYS A 189 -6.75 -8.89 -15.19
N ASN A 190 -5.59 -8.74 -14.55
CA ASN A 190 -4.46 -7.98 -15.10
C ASN A 190 -3.28 -8.83 -15.58
N LYS A 191 -3.37 -10.16 -15.50
CA LYS A 191 -2.24 -11.07 -15.71
C LYS A 191 -1.50 -10.87 -17.04
N GLU A 192 -2.25 -10.73 -18.13
CA GLU A 192 -1.67 -10.55 -19.47
C GLU A 192 -0.97 -9.19 -19.63
N VAL A 193 -1.54 -8.15 -19.01
CA VAL A 193 -0.98 -6.78 -19.06
C VAL A 193 0.34 -6.73 -18.31
N ILE A 194 0.38 -7.29 -17.10
CA ILE A 194 1.60 -7.33 -16.28
C ILE A 194 2.66 -8.22 -16.93
N LYS A 195 2.25 -9.38 -17.48
CA LYS A 195 3.16 -10.28 -18.21
C LYS A 195 3.84 -9.58 -19.39
N LYS A 196 3.06 -8.90 -20.23
CA LYS A 196 3.59 -8.13 -21.37
C LYS A 196 4.55 -7.02 -20.91
N ARG A 197 4.23 -6.31 -19.83
CA ARG A 197 5.11 -5.29 -19.25
C ARG A 197 6.44 -5.88 -18.78
N LEU A 198 6.41 -7.02 -18.08
CA LEU A 198 7.63 -7.70 -17.63
C LEU A 198 8.48 -8.21 -18.79
N GLU A 199 7.88 -8.68 -19.88
CA GLU A 199 8.61 -9.08 -21.08
C GLU A 199 9.32 -7.89 -21.76
N CYS A 200 8.70 -6.70 -21.75
CA CYS A 200 9.37 -5.48 -22.21
C CYS A 200 10.54 -5.10 -21.30
N LEU A 201 10.34 -5.13 -19.98
CA LEU A 201 11.38 -4.79 -19.00
C LEU A 201 12.54 -5.79 -19.01
N GLU A 202 12.28 -7.08 -19.19
CA GLU A 202 13.33 -8.09 -19.34
C GLU A 202 14.17 -7.86 -20.60
N LYS A 203 13.57 -7.40 -21.70
CA LYS A 203 14.32 -7.05 -22.93
C LYS A 203 15.13 -5.77 -22.76
N GLU A 204 14.58 -4.77 -22.08
CA GLU A 204 15.26 -3.50 -21.80
C GLU A 204 16.44 -3.70 -20.83
N PHE A 205 16.25 -4.54 -19.82
CA PHE A 205 17.22 -4.83 -18.76
C PHE A 205 17.57 -6.32 -18.74
N ALA A 206 18.28 -6.76 -19.78
CA ALA A 206 18.67 -8.17 -19.95
C ALA A 206 19.60 -8.67 -18.84
N ASP A 207 20.48 -7.80 -18.33
CA ASP A 207 21.41 -8.07 -17.24
C ASP A 207 20.91 -7.47 -15.91
N PRO A 208 21.28 -8.06 -14.75
CA PRO A 208 20.90 -7.52 -13.46
C PRO A 208 21.39 -6.07 -13.25
N LEU A 209 20.48 -5.19 -12.83
CA LEU A 209 20.76 -3.77 -12.62
C LEU A 209 21.04 -3.49 -11.15
N SER A 210 22.24 -3.01 -10.84
CA SER A 210 22.59 -2.55 -9.49
C SER A 210 22.05 -1.14 -9.24
N ILE A 211 21.22 -1.00 -8.21
CA ILE A 211 20.63 0.27 -7.80
C ILE A 211 21.19 0.65 -6.43
N ILE A 212 21.84 1.81 -6.37
CA ILE A 212 22.32 2.43 -5.14
C ILE A 212 21.73 3.83 -5.06
N ILE A 213 20.90 4.06 -4.06
CA ILE A 213 20.27 5.36 -3.81
C ILE A 213 20.60 5.77 -2.37
N GLN A 214 21.21 6.94 -2.20
CA GLN A 214 21.57 7.44 -0.87
C GLN A 214 20.33 7.70 -0.01
N ILE A 215 19.27 8.25 -0.62
CA ILE A 215 17.99 8.44 0.06
C ILE A 215 17.44 7.07 0.49
N TYR A 216 17.07 6.99 1.78
CA TYR A 216 16.64 5.76 2.46
C TYR A 216 17.64 4.59 2.44
N ARG A 217 18.89 4.81 2.00
CA ARG A 217 19.95 3.80 1.93
C ARG A 217 19.53 2.57 1.13
N ILE A 218 18.91 2.79 -0.01
CA ILE A 218 18.44 1.72 -0.90
C ILE A 218 19.66 1.14 -1.64
N ASN A 219 19.86 -0.16 -1.49
CA ASN A 219 20.86 -0.94 -2.21
C ASN A 219 20.26 -2.30 -2.57
N LEU A 220 20.05 -2.54 -3.87
CA LEU A 220 19.48 -3.79 -4.37
C LEU A 220 19.88 -4.04 -5.82
N ILE A 221 19.72 -5.30 -6.24
CA ILE A 221 19.91 -5.74 -7.61
C ILE A 221 18.54 -6.08 -8.19
N LEU A 222 18.18 -5.43 -9.29
CA LEU A 222 16.95 -5.70 -10.02
C LEU A 222 17.24 -6.75 -11.09
N ASN A 223 16.55 -7.89 -11.03
CA ASN A 223 16.69 -8.97 -12.01
C ASN A 223 15.34 -9.24 -12.68
N TYR A 224 15.08 -8.57 -13.80
CA TYR A 224 13.80 -8.68 -14.50
C TYR A 224 13.56 -10.06 -15.10
N LYS A 225 14.61 -10.78 -15.50
CA LYS A 225 14.52 -12.17 -15.95
C LYS A 225 14.02 -13.09 -14.83
N GLU A 226 14.56 -12.95 -13.63
CA GLU A 226 14.10 -13.72 -12.47
C GLU A 226 12.68 -13.29 -12.05
N LEU A 227 12.39 -11.99 -12.05
CA LEU A 227 11.07 -11.47 -11.73
C LEU A 227 10.00 -11.98 -12.70
N ASN A 228 10.29 -11.98 -14.01
CA ASN A 228 9.38 -12.50 -15.03
C ASN A 228 9.13 -13.99 -14.83
N LYS A 229 10.17 -14.78 -14.50
CA LYS A 229 10.01 -16.20 -14.15
C LYS A 229 9.09 -16.41 -12.94
N LYS A 230 9.31 -15.65 -11.85
CA LYS A 230 8.46 -15.72 -10.64
C LYS A 230 7.01 -15.38 -10.97
N TYR A 231 6.78 -14.29 -11.70
CA TYR A 231 5.44 -13.88 -12.11
C TYR A 231 4.76 -14.92 -13.00
N THR A 232 5.53 -15.53 -13.90
CA THR A 232 5.04 -16.59 -14.79
C THR A 232 4.57 -17.79 -13.98
N SER A 233 5.37 -18.28 -13.02
CA SER A 233 4.97 -19.39 -12.16
C SER A 233 3.70 -19.05 -11.36
N LEU A 234 3.64 -17.85 -10.77
CA LEU A 234 2.46 -17.37 -10.04
C LEU A 234 1.16 -17.51 -10.85
N ILE A 235 1.14 -17.03 -12.10
CA ILE A 235 -0.10 -17.01 -12.90
C ILE A 235 -0.49 -18.37 -13.50
N TYR A 236 0.42 -19.35 -13.56
CA TYR A 236 0.15 -20.68 -14.10
C TYR A 236 -0.09 -21.75 -13.02
N ASP A 237 0.46 -21.56 -11.82
CA ASP A 237 0.46 -22.55 -10.74
C ASP A 237 -0.48 -22.15 -9.59
N ASP A 238 -0.44 -20.89 -9.14
CA ASP A 238 -1.14 -20.46 -7.91
C ASP A 238 -2.49 -19.75 -8.16
N VAL A 239 -2.69 -19.20 -9.36
CA VAL A 239 -3.89 -18.41 -9.72
C VAL A 239 -4.95 -19.27 -10.45
N LYS A 240 -4.67 -20.54 -10.75
CA LYS A 240 -5.67 -21.48 -11.33
C LYS A 240 -6.85 -21.76 -10.41
#